data_AF-A0AAW0GMM5-F1
#
_entry.id   AF-A0AAW0GMM5-F1
#
_cell.length_a   1.000
_cell.length_b   1.000
_cell.length_c   1.000
_cell.angle_alpha   90.00
_cell.angle_beta   90.00
_cell.angle_gamma   90.00
#
_symmetry.space_group_name_H-M   'P 1'
#
loop_
_entity.id
_entity.type
_entity.pdbx_description
1 polymer ?
#
loop_
_entity_poly.entity_id
_entity_poly.type
_entity_poly.pdbx_seq_one_letter_code
_entity_poly.pdbx_strand_id
1 'polypeptide(L)'
;MGAVLLPQEVFTVTAAQLAHRSRIAQTIAPLKRVRPRVPFWYLAAHRIPTLWTLYRGLLRSSPDDDVRWRIRRIFDQEKELTSPTATKRELIKGHRWLKKFEKAQAGDEYWQSVLHRYGRLIVAKREKANFIAAYRKEMSWRERLSNRPIMTGAYFRPTLYNPPLPRLKPQPLHITGMIVWRRKARFRRWSMREQLWSWKEDLEKERIFEDTLHQQLTNRGEDGFDRVYSHPEWTEHLQARIKTINRTFEADDKRSRLPYPSEILEQIKAARRERNANKMREYLRERRGEVLKKTLRRARKGPPAHVLNVMTEEEKHLDRVSRSTSEVGYVAQAKIKLGWKLKDPEKWRLEGGKQENLDWIIGIERRVEAANLRRRRKAELYDADVKNNLAS
;
A
#
# COMPACT_ATOMS: atom_id res chain seq x y z
N MET A 1 -17.31 61.36 -10.14
CA MET A 1 -16.33 61.67 -11.20
C MET A 1 -16.58 60.74 -12.38
N GLY A 2 -17.16 61.25 -13.47
CA GLY A 2 -17.49 60.47 -14.67
C GLY A 2 -16.28 60.37 -15.62
N ALA A 3 -15.94 59.15 -16.03
CA ALA A 3 -14.84 58.89 -16.96
C ALA A 3 -15.29 59.14 -18.41
N VAL A 4 -14.63 60.08 -19.08
CA VAL A 4 -14.79 60.37 -20.51
C VAL A 4 -13.85 59.45 -21.30
N LEU A 5 -14.41 58.59 -22.14
CA LEU A 5 -13.66 57.73 -23.06
C LEU A 5 -13.37 58.50 -24.35
N LEU A 6 -12.09 58.65 -24.70
CA LEU A 6 -11.65 59.23 -25.97
C LEU A 6 -11.80 58.20 -27.12
N PRO A 7 -12.18 58.65 -28.34
CA PRO A 7 -12.35 57.77 -29.50
C PRO A 7 -10.99 57.29 -30.04
N GLN A 8 -10.89 55.99 -30.33
CA GLN A 8 -9.73 55.36 -30.97
C GLN A 8 -9.77 55.61 -32.49
N GLU A 9 -8.72 56.25 -33.02
CA GLU A 9 -8.52 56.38 -34.46
C GLU A 9 -8.18 55.00 -35.08
N VAL A 10 -9.01 54.57 -36.02
CA VAL A 10 -8.84 53.31 -36.74
C VAL A 10 -7.89 53.55 -37.92
N PHE A 11 -6.63 53.15 -37.79
CA PHE A 11 -5.67 53.18 -38.90
C PHE A 11 -6.10 52.24 -40.04
N THR A 12 -6.50 52.79 -41.19
CA THR A 12 -6.81 52.01 -42.40
C THR A 12 -5.54 51.71 -43.21
N VAL A 13 -5.26 50.42 -43.42
CA VAL A 13 -4.13 49.96 -44.25
C VAL A 13 -4.40 50.26 -45.73
N THR A 14 -3.45 50.90 -46.42
CA THR A 14 -3.60 51.25 -47.85
C THR A 14 -3.33 50.07 -48.78
N ALA A 15 -3.94 50.07 -49.97
CA ALA A 15 -3.76 49.01 -50.97
C ALA A 15 -2.28 48.82 -51.38
N ALA A 16 -1.50 49.91 -51.44
CA ALA A 16 -0.07 49.86 -51.73
C ALA A 16 0.73 49.08 -50.67
N GLN A 17 0.37 49.23 -49.38
CA GLN A 17 0.98 48.46 -48.30
C GLN A 17 0.66 46.97 -48.40
N LEU A 18 -0.55 46.60 -48.86
CA LEU A 18 -0.91 45.20 -49.11
C LEU A 18 -0.11 44.59 -50.27
N ALA A 19 0.06 45.31 -51.37
CA ALA A 19 0.85 44.86 -52.52
C ALA A 19 2.35 44.72 -52.18
N HIS A 20 2.89 45.61 -51.34
CA HIS A 20 4.26 45.49 -50.85
C HIS A 20 4.42 44.25 -49.96
N ARG A 21 3.47 43.99 -49.06
CA ARG A 21 3.44 42.78 -48.22
C ARG A 21 3.34 41.50 -49.04
N SER A 22 2.56 41.47 -50.12
CA SER A 22 2.44 40.28 -50.97
C SER A 22 3.75 39.97 -51.72
N ARG A 23 4.43 40.99 -52.23
CA ARG A 23 5.73 40.84 -52.92
C ARG A 23 6.80 40.30 -51.97
N ILE A 24 6.87 40.81 -50.74
CA ILE A 24 7.75 40.28 -49.68
C ILE A 24 7.37 38.84 -49.31
N ALA A 25 6.08 38.53 -49.21
CA ALA A 25 5.64 37.17 -48.89
C ALA A 25 6.06 36.16 -49.98
N GLN A 26 6.00 36.54 -51.26
CA GLN A 26 6.40 35.69 -52.38
C GLN A 26 7.92 35.44 -52.42
N THR A 27 8.75 36.46 -52.12
CA THR A 27 10.20 36.28 -52.08
C THR A 27 10.65 35.44 -50.88
N ILE A 28 9.97 35.55 -49.74
CA ILE A 28 10.29 34.78 -48.53
C ILE A 28 9.70 33.36 -48.57
N ALA A 29 8.58 33.12 -49.26
CA ALA A 29 7.90 31.83 -49.32
C ALA A 29 8.79 30.61 -49.65
N PRO A 30 9.68 30.63 -50.67
CA PRO A 30 10.55 29.49 -50.98
C PRO A 30 11.67 29.27 -49.96
N LEU A 31 12.04 30.31 -49.20
CA LEU A 31 13.05 30.23 -48.14
C LEU A 31 12.48 29.71 -46.81
N LYS A 32 11.14 29.66 -46.67
CA LYS A 32 10.51 29.10 -45.48
C LYS A 32 10.71 27.59 -45.47
N ARG A 33 11.37 27.08 -44.41
CA ARG A 33 11.40 25.65 -44.10
C ARG A 33 9.97 25.12 -44.01
N VAL A 34 9.53 24.40 -45.04
CA VAL A 34 8.22 23.72 -45.03
C VAL A 34 8.32 22.55 -44.05
N ARG A 35 7.79 22.74 -42.84
CA ARG A 35 7.53 21.61 -41.94
C ARG A 35 6.39 20.81 -42.55
N PRO A 36 6.52 19.49 -42.76
CA PRO A 36 5.40 18.69 -43.21
C PRO A 36 4.24 18.88 -42.22
N ARG A 37 3.02 19.05 -42.74
CA ARG A 37 1.80 19.16 -41.92
C ARG A 37 1.53 17.89 -41.12
N VAL A 38 2.13 16.78 -41.55
CA VAL A 38 2.00 15.47 -40.93
C VAL A 38 3.28 15.14 -40.14
N PRO A 39 3.16 14.57 -38.93
CA PRO A 39 4.32 14.08 -38.18
C PRO A 39 5.15 13.10 -39.01
N PHE A 40 6.48 13.14 -38.84
CA PHE A 40 7.39 12.41 -39.73
C PHE A 40 7.18 10.88 -39.73
N TRP A 41 6.66 10.29 -38.64
CA TRP A 41 6.43 8.85 -38.53
C TRP A 41 5.25 8.34 -39.38
N TYR A 42 4.38 9.24 -39.85
CA TYR A 42 3.33 8.91 -40.82
C TYR A 42 3.79 9.08 -42.27
N LEU A 43 4.92 9.76 -42.51
CA LEU A 43 5.43 9.95 -43.86
C LEU A 43 5.83 8.59 -44.46
N ALA A 44 5.48 8.37 -45.71
CA ALA A 44 5.87 7.15 -46.45
C ALA A 44 7.39 6.95 -46.45
N ALA A 45 8.15 8.05 -46.54
CA ALA A 45 9.61 8.08 -46.45
C ALA A 45 10.17 7.49 -45.15
N HIS A 46 9.39 7.51 -44.06
CA HIS A 46 9.75 6.82 -42.82
C HIS A 46 9.13 5.42 -42.77
N ARG A 47 7.81 5.32 -42.95
CA ARG A 47 7.03 4.10 -42.71
C ARG A 47 7.44 2.92 -43.61
N ILE A 48 7.80 3.18 -44.86
CA ILE A 48 8.20 2.13 -45.80
C ILE A 48 9.56 1.52 -45.37
N PRO A 49 10.64 2.32 -45.20
CA PRO A 49 11.91 1.76 -44.73
C PRO A 49 11.83 1.09 -43.36
N THR A 50 11.02 1.62 -42.44
CA THR A 50 10.93 1.05 -41.09
C THR A 50 10.17 -0.27 -41.05
N LEU A 51 8.96 -0.31 -41.62
CA LEU A 51 8.10 -1.49 -41.52
C LEU A 51 8.41 -2.54 -42.59
N TRP A 52 8.58 -2.12 -43.84
CA TRP A 52 8.65 -3.05 -44.97
C TRP A 52 10.06 -3.57 -45.22
N THR A 53 11.08 -2.73 -45.10
CA THR A 53 12.47 -3.18 -45.29
C THR A 53 13.09 -3.65 -43.98
N LEU A 54 13.09 -2.81 -42.93
CA LEU A 54 13.85 -3.12 -41.72
C LEU A 54 13.12 -4.15 -40.82
N TYR A 55 11.91 -3.85 -40.36
CA TYR A 55 11.19 -4.71 -39.43
C TYR A 55 10.90 -6.10 -40.02
N ARG A 56 10.32 -6.16 -41.22
CA ARG A 56 10.06 -7.44 -41.90
C ARG A 56 11.35 -8.16 -42.28
N GLY A 57 12.38 -7.45 -42.73
CA GLY A 57 13.69 -8.05 -43.00
C GLY A 57 14.26 -8.72 -41.76
N LEU A 58 14.27 -8.01 -40.63
CA LEU A 58 14.74 -8.53 -39.34
C LEU A 58 13.95 -9.76 -38.89
N LEU A 59 12.62 -9.78 -39.08
CA LEU A 59 11.80 -10.93 -38.72
C LEU A 59 12.02 -12.13 -39.64
N ARG A 60 12.22 -11.90 -40.94
CA ARG A 60 12.44 -12.96 -41.94
C ARG A 60 13.82 -13.60 -41.80
N SER A 61 14.85 -12.79 -41.54
CA SER A 61 16.24 -13.25 -41.42
C SER A 61 16.62 -13.72 -40.00
N SER A 62 15.67 -13.70 -39.05
CA SER A 62 15.91 -14.17 -37.68
C SER A 62 15.75 -15.70 -37.58
N PRO A 63 16.79 -16.44 -37.15
CA PRO A 63 16.71 -17.90 -37.03
C PRO A 63 15.71 -18.34 -35.95
N ASP A 64 15.78 -17.73 -34.76
CA ASP A 64 14.98 -18.15 -33.60
C ASP A 64 13.72 -17.30 -33.39
N ASP A 65 12.66 -17.94 -32.90
CA ASP A 65 11.40 -17.28 -32.54
C ASP A 65 11.56 -16.31 -31.34
N ASP A 66 12.46 -16.60 -30.39
CA ASP A 66 12.74 -15.72 -29.26
C ASP A 66 13.38 -14.40 -29.69
N VAL A 67 14.26 -14.46 -30.69
CA VAL A 67 14.88 -13.27 -31.28
C VAL A 67 13.82 -12.47 -32.04
N ARG A 68 12.91 -13.12 -32.78
CA ARG A 68 11.76 -12.45 -33.40
C ARG A 68 10.86 -11.78 -32.35
N TRP A 69 10.56 -12.47 -31.25
CA TRP A 69 9.79 -11.90 -30.13
C TRP A 69 10.48 -10.65 -29.57
N ARG A 70 11.81 -10.70 -29.37
CA ARG A 70 12.58 -9.56 -28.87
C ARG A 70 12.55 -8.38 -29.85
N ILE A 71 12.67 -8.64 -31.15
CA ILE A 71 12.55 -7.61 -32.19
C ILE A 71 11.18 -6.94 -32.09
N ARG A 72 10.08 -7.72 -32.06
CA ARG A 72 8.73 -7.17 -31.90
C ARG A 72 8.63 -6.26 -30.68
N ARG A 73 9.14 -6.73 -29.52
CA ARG A 73 9.11 -5.94 -28.28
C ARG A 73 9.93 -4.66 -28.36
N ILE A 74 11.07 -4.65 -29.06
CA ILE A 74 11.86 -3.43 -29.25
C ILE A 74 11.07 -2.43 -30.11
N PHE A 75 10.47 -2.88 -31.23
CA PHE A 75 9.65 -1.99 -32.06
C PHE A 75 8.41 -1.47 -31.31
N ASP A 76 7.76 -2.30 -30.48
CA ASP A 76 6.64 -1.86 -29.64
C ASP A 76 7.05 -0.84 -28.58
N GLN A 77 8.27 -0.95 -28.05
CA GLN A 77 8.83 0.00 -27.08
C GLN A 77 9.17 1.35 -27.73
N GLU A 78 9.75 1.31 -28.93
CA GLU A 78 10.23 2.51 -29.64
C GLU A 78 9.15 3.15 -30.54
N LYS A 79 7.92 2.61 -30.59
CA LYS A 79 6.82 3.16 -31.43
C LYS A 79 6.40 4.58 -31.01
N GLU A 80 6.62 4.95 -29.76
CA GLU A 80 6.26 6.25 -29.18
C GLU A 80 7.36 7.30 -29.38
N LEU A 81 8.43 6.95 -30.11
CA LEU A 81 9.58 7.82 -30.28
C LEU A 81 9.29 8.91 -31.32
N THR A 82 9.02 10.12 -30.84
CA THR A 82 8.60 11.29 -31.64
C THR A 82 9.74 12.19 -32.10
N SER A 83 10.99 11.87 -31.80
CA SER A 83 12.16 12.68 -32.19
C SER A 83 12.84 12.12 -33.44
N PRO A 84 12.87 12.85 -34.59
CA PRO A 84 13.44 12.35 -35.84
C PRO A 84 14.91 11.90 -35.71
N THR A 85 15.70 12.61 -34.89
CA THR A 85 17.11 12.32 -34.69
C THR A 85 17.31 11.04 -33.89
N ALA A 86 16.51 10.83 -32.84
CA ALA A 86 16.53 9.61 -32.06
C ALA A 86 16.01 8.42 -32.87
N THR A 87 14.96 8.61 -33.68
CA THR A 87 14.45 7.55 -34.56
C THR A 87 15.51 7.14 -35.58
N LYS A 88 16.18 8.11 -36.22
CA LYS A 88 17.27 7.85 -37.16
C LYS A 88 18.39 7.01 -36.52
N ARG A 89 18.76 7.30 -35.27
CA ARG A 89 19.79 6.53 -34.53
C ARG A 89 19.37 5.07 -34.33
N GLU A 90 18.13 4.83 -33.89
CA GLU A 90 17.63 3.47 -33.70
C GLU A 90 17.46 2.72 -35.04
N LEU A 91 17.07 3.39 -36.12
CA LEU A 91 17.02 2.78 -37.45
C LEU A 91 18.38 2.38 -37.98
N ILE A 92 19.41 3.23 -37.82
CA ILE A 92 20.77 2.90 -38.22
C ILE A 92 21.25 1.66 -37.46
N LYS A 93 20.99 1.59 -36.16
CA LYS A 93 21.29 0.42 -35.33
C LYS A 93 20.54 -0.82 -35.79
N GLY A 94 19.26 -0.69 -36.11
CA GLY A 94 18.45 -1.76 -36.69
C GLY A 94 19.02 -2.29 -38.01
N HIS A 95 19.43 -1.42 -38.94
CA HIS A 95 20.05 -1.85 -40.20
C HIS A 95 21.40 -2.55 -39.99
N ARG A 96 22.18 -2.15 -38.97
CA ARG A 96 23.39 -2.88 -38.58
C ARG A 96 23.06 -4.28 -38.07
N TRP A 97 21.94 -4.46 -37.35
CA TRP A 97 21.47 -5.78 -36.96
C TRP A 97 21.00 -6.59 -38.16
N LEU A 98 20.26 -5.99 -39.09
CA LEU A 98 19.78 -6.67 -40.30
C LEU A 98 20.93 -7.29 -41.10
N LYS A 99 22.01 -6.54 -41.33
CA LYS A 99 23.21 -7.06 -42.01
C LYS A 99 23.83 -8.27 -41.31
N LYS A 100 23.79 -8.33 -39.98
CA LYS A 100 24.30 -9.49 -39.22
C LYS A 100 23.35 -10.69 -39.33
N PHE A 101 22.06 -10.44 -39.37
CA PHE A 101 21.04 -11.47 -39.52
C PHE A 101 21.07 -12.07 -40.93
N GLU A 102 21.25 -11.25 -41.95
CA GLU A 102 21.45 -11.70 -43.34
C GLU A 102 22.71 -12.58 -43.47
N LYS A 103 23.82 -12.21 -42.83
CA LYS A 103 25.03 -13.07 -42.78
C LYS A 103 24.78 -14.41 -42.11
N ALA A 104 24.07 -14.41 -40.97
CA ALA A 104 23.69 -15.65 -40.31
C ALA A 104 22.78 -16.53 -41.20
N GLN A 105 21.83 -15.90 -41.91
CA GLN A 105 20.94 -16.58 -42.85
C GLN A 105 21.70 -17.14 -44.06
N ALA A 106 22.75 -16.45 -44.52
CA ALA A 106 23.63 -16.92 -45.59
C ALA A 106 24.57 -18.07 -45.18
N GLY A 107 24.52 -18.53 -43.92
CA GLY A 107 25.29 -19.68 -43.44
C GLY A 107 26.55 -19.34 -42.63
N ASP A 108 26.76 -18.08 -42.24
CA ASP A 108 27.90 -17.71 -41.39
C ASP A 108 27.75 -18.28 -39.96
N GLU A 109 28.55 -19.32 -39.66
CA GLU A 109 28.52 -20.05 -38.38
C GLU A 109 28.74 -19.15 -37.16
N TYR A 110 29.60 -18.13 -37.29
CA TYR A 110 29.87 -17.21 -36.20
C TYR A 110 28.61 -16.42 -35.83
N TRP A 111 27.93 -15.82 -36.81
CA TRP A 111 26.71 -15.05 -36.51
C TRP A 111 25.54 -15.93 -36.09
N GLN A 112 25.42 -17.15 -36.63
CA GLN A 112 24.43 -18.12 -36.17
C GLN A 112 24.63 -18.47 -34.69
N SER A 113 25.87 -18.79 -34.28
CA SER A 113 26.18 -19.11 -32.88
C SER A 113 25.89 -17.91 -31.94
N VAL A 114 26.20 -16.68 -32.38
CA VAL A 114 25.92 -15.45 -31.64
C VAL A 114 24.42 -15.24 -31.46
N LEU A 115 23.62 -15.42 -32.51
CA LEU A 115 22.16 -15.26 -32.46
C LEU A 115 21.52 -16.34 -31.60
N HIS A 116 21.94 -17.59 -31.72
CA HIS A 116 21.45 -18.68 -30.88
C HIS A 116 21.76 -18.45 -29.39
N ARG A 117 22.99 -18.03 -29.08
CA ARG A 117 23.36 -17.62 -27.70
C ARG A 117 22.48 -16.46 -27.21
N TYR A 118 22.21 -15.48 -28.07
CA TYR A 118 21.33 -14.37 -27.73
C TYR A 118 19.88 -14.81 -27.50
N GLY A 119 19.37 -15.76 -28.30
CA GLY A 119 18.08 -16.42 -28.10
C GLY A 119 17.98 -17.04 -26.71
N ARG A 120 18.98 -17.84 -26.31
CA ARG A 120 19.05 -18.42 -24.95
C ARG A 120 19.02 -17.36 -23.85
N LEU A 121 19.72 -16.24 -24.03
CA LEU A 121 19.69 -15.13 -23.08
C LEU A 121 18.31 -14.45 -23.01
N ILE A 122 17.60 -14.33 -24.13
CA ILE A 122 16.23 -13.82 -24.16
C ILE A 122 15.29 -14.73 -23.39
N VAL A 123 15.36 -16.05 -23.60
CA VAL A 123 14.57 -17.05 -22.86
C VAL A 123 14.80 -16.90 -21.36
N ALA A 124 16.05 -16.94 -20.90
CA ALA A 124 16.38 -16.78 -19.49
C ALA A 124 15.88 -15.44 -18.91
N LYS A 125 15.95 -14.35 -19.69
CA LYS A 125 15.40 -13.05 -19.29
C LYS A 125 13.88 -13.05 -19.18
N ARG A 126 13.18 -13.75 -20.08
CA ARG A 126 11.71 -13.90 -20.06
C ARG A 126 11.28 -14.73 -18.85
N GLU A 127 11.93 -15.86 -18.60
CA GLU A 127 11.68 -16.69 -17.43
C GLU A 127 11.88 -15.89 -16.14
N LYS A 128 12.99 -15.14 -16.02
CA LYS A 128 13.22 -14.25 -14.89
C LYS A 128 12.12 -13.20 -14.75
N ALA A 129 11.66 -12.59 -15.84
CA ALA A 129 10.58 -11.61 -15.82
C ALA A 129 9.24 -12.23 -15.38
N ASN A 130 8.92 -13.42 -15.89
CA ASN A 130 7.73 -14.19 -15.51
C ASN A 130 7.79 -14.58 -14.03
N PHE A 131 8.94 -15.04 -13.54
CA PHE A 131 9.17 -15.34 -12.14
C PHE A 131 8.99 -14.10 -11.26
N ILE A 132 9.55 -12.96 -11.64
CA ILE A 132 9.35 -11.69 -10.92
C ILE A 132 7.88 -11.29 -10.90
N ALA A 133 7.16 -11.44 -12.01
CA ALA A 133 5.74 -11.13 -12.10
C ALA A 133 4.90 -12.06 -11.21
N ALA A 134 5.17 -13.37 -11.24
CA ALA A 134 4.54 -14.36 -10.37
C ALA A 134 4.83 -14.05 -8.90
N TYR A 135 6.09 -13.76 -8.56
CA TYR A 135 6.49 -13.38 -7.20
C TYR A 135 5.78 -12.10 -6.73
N ARG A 136 5.69 -11.06 -7.57
CA ARG A 136 4.94 -9.83 -7.25
C ARG A 136 3.46 -10.11 -7.05
N LYS A 137 2.86 -10.94 -7.89
CA LYS A 137 1.45 -11.37 -7.75
C LYS A 137 1.25 -12.08 -6.41
N GLU A 138 2.10 -13.04 -6.08
CA GLU A 138 2.07 -13.74 -4.79
C GLU A 138 2.26 -12.80 -3.61
N MET A 139 3.20 -11.86 -3.68
CA MET A 139 3.41 -10.86 -2.63
C MET A 139 2.20 -9.95 -2.47
N SER A 140 1.60 -9.47 -3.56
CA SER A 140 0.38 -8.66 -3.52
C SER A 140 -0.82 -9.43 -2.94
N TRP A 141 -0.91 -10.73 -3.23
CA TRP A 141 -1.93 -11.61 -2.70
C TRP A 141 -1.74 -11.84 -1.19
N ARG A 142 -0.51 -12.11 -0.75
CA ARG A 142 -0.15 -12.22 0.67
C ARG A 142 -0.42 -10.92 1.42
N GLU A 143 -0.08 -9.79 0.83
CA GLU A 143 -0.37 -8.47 1.40
C GLU A 143 -1.87 -8.25 1.54
N ARG A 144 -2.65 -8.56 0.49
CA ARG A 144 -4.12 -8.51 0.53
C ARG A 144 -4.70 -9.39 1.63
N LEU A 145 -4.20 -10.62 1.79
CA LEU A 145 -4.65 -11.54 2.84
C LEU A 145 -4.25 -11.07 4.24
N SER A 146 -3.06 -10.50 4.39
CA SER A 146 -2.59 -9.92 5.66
C SER A 146 -3.41 -8.68 6.05
N ASN A 147 -3.76 -7.85 5.07
CA ASN A 147 -4.49 -6.59 5.26
C ASN A 147 -6.01 -6.73 5.12
N ARG A 148 -6.54 -7.95 4.96
CA ARG A 148 -7.98 -8.17 4.86
C ARG A 148 -8.65 -7.77 6.19
N PRO A 149 -9.66 -6.90 6.19
CA PRO A 149 -10.35 -6.51 7.41
C PRO A 149 -11.09 -7.72 8.00
N ILE A 150 -10.72 -8.12 9.21
CA ILE A 150 -11.40 -9.21 9.93
C ILE A 150 -12.22 -8.60 11.06
N MET A 151 -13.49 -8.98 11.17
CA MET A 151 -14.33 -8.52 12.26
C MET A 151 -13.91 -9.16 13.58
N THR A 152 -13.64 -8.33 14.58
CA THR A 152 -13.07 -8.78 15.85
C THR A 152 -14.11 -9.31 16.86
N GLY A 153 -15.39 -9.08 16.58
CA GLY A 153 -16.49 -9.26 17.54
C GLY A 153 -16.67 -8.10 18.52
N ALA A 154 -16.04 -6.94 18.26
CA ALA A 154 -16.32 -5.69 18.95
C ALA A 154 -16.92 -4.66 17.99
N TYR A 155 -17.48 -3.57 18.52
CA TYR A 155 -17.99 -2.44 17.75
C TYR A 155 -17.44 -1.12 18.32
N PHE A 156 -17.45 -0.09 17.49
CA PHE A 156 -17.28 1.29 17.90
C PHE A 156 -18.58 1.83 18.46
N ARG A 157 -18.47 2.54 19.58
CA ARG A 157 -19.59 3.33 20.07
C ARG A 157 -19.91 4.44 19.07
N PRO A 158 -21.20 4.75 18.85
CA PRO A 158 -21.55 5.94 18.09
C PRO A 158 -20.94 7.16 18.77
N THR A 159 -20.35 8.04 17.98
CA THR A 159 -19.79 9.31 18.44
C THR A 159 -20.24 10.41 17.48
N LEU A 160 -19.87 11.66 17.77
CA LEU A 160 -20.06 12.77 16.85
C LEU A 160 -19.42 12.50 15.48
N TYR A 161 -18.38 11.66 15.40
CA TYR A 161 -17.59 11.45 14.18
C TYR A 161 -17.95 10.17 13.43
N ASN A 162 -18.54 9.19 14.10
CA ASN A 162 -18.88 7.91 13.48
C ASN A 162 -20.25 7.38 13.93
N PRO A 163 -21.03 6.78 13.01
CA PRO A 163 -22.19 5.97 13.38
C PRO A 163 -21.75 4.71 14.17
N PRO A 164 -22.69 3.90 14.68
CA PRO A 164 -22.36 2.55 15.15
C PRO A 164 -21.68 1.76 14.02
N LEU A 165 -20.45 1.29 14.25
CA LEU A 165 -19.65 0.57 13.25
C LEU A 165 -19.03 -0.69 13.85
N PRO A 166 -18.87 -1.78 13.09
CA PRO A 166 -18.12 -2.94 13.55
C PRO A 166 -16.62 -2.61 13.67
N ARG A 167 -15.95 -3.21 14.65
CA ARG A 167 -14.50 -3.08 14.82
C ARG A 167 -13.79 -4.16 14.01
N LEU A 168 -13.12 -3.71 12.96
CA LEU A 168 -12.34 -4.54 12.04
C LEU A 168 -10.84 -4.46 12.40
N LYS A 169 -10.09 -5.53 12.12
CA LYS A 169 -8.62 -5.56 12.24
C LYS A 169 -7.98 -6.21 11.00
N PRO A 170 -7.10 -5.48 10.28
CA PRO A 170 -6.89 -4.04 10.37
C PRO A 170 -8.16 -3.26 10.01
N GLN A 171 -8.26 -2.01 10.48
CA GLN A 171 -9.39 -1.14 10.14
C GLN A 171 -9.18 -0.58 8.73
N PRO A 172 -10.18 -0.65 7.83
CA PRO A 172 -10.07 -0.08 6.49
C PRO A 172 -9.72 1.40 6.53
N LEU A 173 -8.81 1.83 5.65
CA LEU A 173 -8.35 3.21 5.58
C LEU A 173 -9.49 4.21 5.35
N HIS A 174 -10.51 3.84 4.60
CA HIS A 174 -11.67 4.72 4.37
C HIS A 174 -12.47 5.00 5.66
N ILE A 175 -12.59 4.02 6.57
CA ILE A 175 -13.29 4.23 7.86
C ILE A 175 -12.46 5.14 8.75
N THR A 176 -11.16 4.84 8.90
CA THR A 176 -10.25 5.67 9.69
C THR A 176 -10.16 7.08 9.13
N GLY A 177 -10.02 7.21 7.81
CA GLY A 177 -9.97 8.46 7.08
C GLY A 177 -11.26 9.27 7.25
N MET A 178 -12.44 8.63 7.14
CA MET A 178 -13.73 9.28 7.38
C MET A 178 -13.82 9.90 8.78
N ILE A 179 -13.39 9.19 9.82
CA ILE A 179 -13.43 9.68 11.21
C ILE A 179 -12.50 10.89 11.37
N VAL A 180 -11.26 10.80 10.87
CA VAL A 180 -10.28 11.89 10.92
C VAL A 180 -10.77 13.12 10.16
N TRP A 181 -11.31 12.92 8.95
CA TRP A 181 -11.86 14.01 8.14
C TRP A 181 -13.01 14.71 8.84
N ARG A 182 -13.95 13.96 9.43
CA ARG A 182 -15.06 14.55 10.18
C ARG A 182 -14.61 15.33 11.40
N ARG A 183 -13.60 14.83 12.13
CA ARG A 183 -13.01 15.57 13.26
C ARG A 183 -12.42 16.90 12.80
N LYS A 184 -11.62 16.90 11.73
CA LYS A 184 -11.04 18.13 11.13
C LYS A 184 -12.13 19.08 10.62
N ALA A 185 -13.14 18.56 9.92
CA ALA A 185 -14.24 19.36 9.41
C ALA A 185 -15.08 19.99 10.54
N ARG A 186 -15.34 19.26 11.62
CA ARG A 186 -16.01 19.79 12.81
C ARG A 186 -15.21 20.92 13.45
N PHE A 187 -13.90 20.76 13.60
CA PHE A 187 -13.04 21.82 14.12
C PHE A 187 -13.08 23.08 13.25
N ARG A 188 -12.94 22.94 11.93
CA ARG A 188 -13.06 24.08 10.99
C ARG A 188 -14.41 24.80 11.08
N ARG A 189 -15.51 24.03 11.19
CA ARG A 189 -16.86 24.60 11.34
C ARG A 189 -17.03 25.31 12.68
N TRP A 190 -16.40 24.82 13.74
CA TRP A 190 -16.40 25.48 15.04
C TRP A 190 -15.72 26.84 14.96
N SER A 191 -14.48 26.89 14.46
CA SER A 191 -13.73 28.15 14.29
C SER A 191 -14.46 29.13 13.36
N MET A 192 -15.02 28.64 12.25
CA MET A 192 -15.83 29.47 11.35
C MET A 192 -17.06 30.02 12.05
N ARG A 193 -17.75 29.22 12.88
CA ARG A 193 -18.91 29.70 13.64
C ARG A 193 -18.51 30.80 14.61
N GLU A 194 -17.44 30.61 15.37
CA GLU A 194 -16.92 31.58 16.32
C GLU A 194 -16.55 32.91 15.64
N GLN A 195 -15.89 32.85 14.48
CA GLN A 195 -15.60 34.03 13.66
C GLN A 195 -16.88 34.75 13.19
N LEU A 196 -17.88 34.00 12.71
CA LEU A 196 -19.16 34.59 12.28
C LEU A 196 -19.92 35.24 13.44
N TRP A 197 -19.81 34.70 14.66
CA TRP A 197 -20.38 35.33 15.86
C TRP A 197 -19.66 36.63 16.21
N SER A 198 -18.33 36.65 16.19
CA SER A 198 -17.56 37.88 16.39
C SER A 198 -17.96 38.96 15.38
N TRP A 199 -18.03 38.63 14.09
CA TRP A 199 -18.47 39.58 13.07
C TRP A 199 -19.91 40.06 13.27
N LYS A 200 -20.80 39.17 13.75
CA LYS A 200 -22.17 39.56 14.06
C LYS A 200 -22.20 40.55 15.24
N GLU A 201 -21.43 40.32 16.29
CA GLU A 201 -21.33 41.22 17.44
C GLU A 201 -20.76 42.59 17.02
N ASP A 202 -19.75 42.60 16.15
CA ASP A 202 -19.16 43.84 15.65
C ASP A 202 -20.16 44.62 14.78
N LEU A 203 -20.92 43.95 13.90
CA LEU A 203 -22.02 44.59 13.16
C LEU A 203 -23.12 45.14 14.07
N GLU A 204 -23.45 44.44 15.16
CA GLU A 204 -24.42 44.93 16.14
C GLU A 204 -23.91 46.20 16.84
N LYS A 205 -22.61 46.29 17.17
CA LYS A 205 -21.98 47.49 17.74
C LYS A 205 -21.97 48.65 16.73
N GLU A 206 -21.58 48.40 15.49
CA GLU A 206 -21.57 49.42 14.43
C GLU A 206 -22.98 49.94 14.14
N ARG A 207 -24.00 49.06 14.13
CA ARG A 207 -25.40 49.47 14.00
C ARG A 207 -25.83 50.38 15.15
N ILE A 208 -25.52 50.01 16.39
CA ILE A 208 -25.84 50.85 17.56
C ILE A 208 -25.13 52.20 17.44
N PHE A 209 -23.86 52.21 17.02
CA PHE A 209 -23.09 53.43 16.82
C PHE A 209 -23.74 54.32 15.75
N GLU A 210 -24.05 53.79 14.56
CA GLU A 210 -24.74 54.53 13.49
C GLU A 210 -26.08 55.08 13.96
N ASP A 211 -26.90 54.28 14.65
CA ASP A 211 -28.20 54.71 15.15
C ASP A 211 -28.05 55.83 16.20
N THR A 212 -27.08 55.74 17.11
CA THR A 212 -26.82 56.80 18.09
C THR A 212 -26.30 58.09 17.44
N LEU A 213 -25.41 57.99 16.45
CA LEU A 213 -24.89 59.13 15.71
C LEU A 213 -25.99 59.81 14.89
N HIS A 214 -26.82 59.01 14.20
CA HIS A 214 -27.94 59.50 13.43
C HIS A 214 -28.96 60.23 14.31
N GLN A 215 -29.27 59.68 15.50
CA GLN A 215 -30.12 60.35 16.49
C GLN A 215 -29.52 61.69 16.95
N GLN A 216 -28.22 61.75 17.21
CA GLN A 216 -27.54 62.99 17.61
C GLN A 216 -27.57 64.07 16.52
N LEU A 217 -27.36 63.70 15.25
CA LEU A 217 -27.43 64.63 14.12
C LEU A 217 -28.87 65.13 13.88
N THR A 218 -29.84 64.23 13.97
CA THR A 218 -31.27 64.57 13.86
C THR A 218 -31.67 65.59 14.93
N ASN A 219 -31.19 65.41 16.17
CA ASN A 219 -31.44 66.35 17.27
C ASN A 219 -30.79 67.73 17.07
N ARG A 220 -29.76 67.84 16.22
CA ARG A 220 -29.08 69.09 15.87
C ARG A 220 -29.69 69.79 14.65
N GLY A 221 -30.66 69.15 13.97
CA GLY A 221 -31.26 69.68 12.74
C GLY A 221 -30.35 69.56 11.52
N GLU A 222 -29.33 68.69 11.56
CA GLU A 222 -28.48 68.39 10.40
C GLU A 222 -29.12 67.28 9.56
N ASP A 223 -28.96 67.36 8.23
CA ASP A 223 -29.42 66.31 7.32
C ASP A 223 -28.75 64.98 7.67
N GLY A 224 -29.56 63.95 7.91
CA GLY A 224 -29.07 62.62 8.29
C GLY A 224 -28.25 61.96 7.18
N PHE A 225 -27.36 61.04 7.57
CA PHE A 225 -26.65 60.16 6.64
C PHE A 225 -27.35 58.81 6.48
N ASP A 226 -27.02 58.08 5.41
CA ASP A 226 -27.53 56.74 5.13
C ASP A 226 -26.90 55.69 6.06
N ARG A 227 -27.75 54.88 6.71
CA ARG A 227 -27.32 53.92 7.75
C ARG A 227 -27.02 52.56 7.13
N VAL A 228 -25.80 52.41 6.66
CA VAL A 228 -25.34 51.23 5.90
C VAL A 228 -25.43 49.94 6.72
N TYR A 229 -25.16 49.98 8.02
CA TYR A 229 -25.17 48.79 8.90
C TYR A 229 -26.53 48.50 9.52
N SER A 230 -27.50 49.41 9.37
CA SER A 230 -28.89 49.17 9.78
C SER A 230 -29.67 48.29 8.79
N HIS A 231 -29.13 48.05 7.58
CA HIS A 231 -29.74 47.12 6.63
C HIS A 231 -29.69 45.66 7.14
N PRO A 232 -30.82 44.93 7.11
CA PRO A 232 -30.88 43.56 7.63
C PRO A 232 -30.03 42.57 6.82
N GLU A 233 -29.77 42.86 5.54
CA GLU A 233 -29.05 41.99 4.60
C GLU A 233 -27.70 41.51 5.14
N TRP A 234 -26.93 42.41 5.78
CA TRP A 234 -25.63 42.08 6.39
C TRP A 234 -25.77 40.99 7.46
N THR A 235 -26.79 41.11 8.30
CA THR A 235 -27.04 40.15 9.39
C THR A 235 -27.66 38.85 8.87
N GLU A 236 -28.53 38.92 7.86
CA GLU A 236 -29.22 37.77 7.30
C GLU A 236 -28.25 36.76 6.68
N HIS A 237 -27.25 37.23 5.94
CA HIS A 237 -26.23 36.35 5.35
C HIS A 237 -25.41 35.61 6.42
N LEU A 238 -24.99 36.31 7.47
CA LEU A 238 -24.27 35.70 8.59
C LEU A 238 -25.15 34.70 9.35
N GLN A 239 -26.41 35.07 9.63
CA GLN A 239 -27.37 34.20 10.31
C GLN A 239 -27.68 32.94 9.49
N ALA A 240 -27.88 33.07 8.18
CA ALA A 240 -28.09 31.94 7.28
C ALA A 240 -26.90 30.97 7.30
N ARG A 241 -25.67 31.51 7.35
CA ARG A 241 -24.45 30.71 7.44
C ARG A 241 -24.31 30.02 8.80
N ILE A 242 -24.56 30.73 9.90
CA ILE A 242 -24.57 30.18 11.27
C ILE A 242 -25.60 29.06 11.38
N LYS A 243 -26.83 29.28 10.87
CA LYS A 243 -27.91 28.28 10.82
C LYS A 243 -27.49 27.03 10.04
N THR A 244 -26.81 27.22 8.91
CA THR A 244 -26.26 26.10 8.13
C THR A 244 -25.23 25.30 8.93
N ILE A 245 -24.31 25.97 9.64
CA ILE A 245 -23.33 25.28 10.49
C ILE A 245 -24.02 24.54 11.64
N ASN A 246 -24.99 25.16 12.31
CA ASN A 246 -25.74 24.56 13.41
C ASN A 246 -26.50 23.30 12.99
N ARG A 247 -27.17 23.31 11.82
CA ARG A 247 -27.79 22.11 11.22
C ARG A 247 -26.79 20.95 11.10
N THR A 248 -25.53 21.25 10.80
CA THR A 248 -24.52 20.20 10.72
C THR A 248 -24.05 19.68 12.07
N PHE A 249 -24.08 20.50 13.13
CA PHE A 249 -23.83 20.03 14.50
C PHE A 249 -24.99 19.17 15.01
N GLU A 250 -26.24 19.53 14.71
CA GLU A 250 -27.40 18.69 15.00
C GLU A 250 -27.29 17.32 14.33
N ALA A 251 -26.81 17.26 13.08
CA ALA A 251 -26.56 16.01 12.38
C ALA A 251 -25.44 15.17 13.03
N ASP A 252 -24.41 15.83 13.58
CA ASP A 252 -23.34 15.17 14.34
C ASP A 252 -23.87 14.61 15.68
N ASP A 253 -24.73 15.36 16.36
CA ASP A 253 -25.38 14.91 17.59
C ASP A 253 -26.34 13.75 17.34
N LYS A 254 -27.18 13.84 16.30
CA LYS A 254 -28.04 12.73 15.85
C LYS A 254 -27.22 11.46 15.61
N ARG A 255 -26.06 11.58 14.94
CA ARG A 255 -25.15 10.45 14.70
C ARG A 255 -24.66 9.80 15.99
N SER A 256 -24.33 10.59 17.00
CA SER A 256 -23.88 10.07 18.30
C SER A 256 -24.96 9.31 19.07
N ARG A 257 -26.23 9.60 18.80
CA ARG A 257 -27.40 8.99 19.44
C ARG A 257 -27.98 7.80 18.66
N LEU A 258 -27.39 7.44 17.51
CA LEU A 258 -27.88 6.35 16.69
C LEU A 258 -27.79 5.01 17.45
N PRO A 259 -28.89 4.24 17.55
CA PRO A 259 -28.84 2.89 18.08
C PRO A 259 -28.09 1.96 17.11
N TYR A 260 -27.56 0.85 17.64
CA TYR A 260 -26.92 -0.16 16.79
C TYR A 260 -27.98 -0.90 15.97
N PRO A 261 -27.81 -1.03 14.65
CA PRO A 261 -28.70 -1.86 13.85
C PRO A 261 -28.55 -3.33 14.23
N SER A 262 -29.66 -4.06 14.23
CA SER A 262 -29.73 -5.48 14.61
C SER A 262 -28.79 -6.35 13.80
N GLU A 263 -28.70 -6.11 12.49
CA GLU A 263 -27.80 -6.82 11.57
C GLU A 263 -26.33 -6.75 12.03
N ILE A 264 -25.85 -5.57 12.44
CA ILE A 264 -24.48 -5.41 12.94
C ILE A 264 -24.30 -6.18 14.25
N LEU A 265 -25.31 -6.18 15.13
CA LEU A 265 -25.23 -6.94 16.38
C LEU A 265 -25.16 -8.45 16.13
N GLU A 266 -25.93 -8.96 15.18
CA GLU A 266 -25.92 -10.37 14.78
C GLU A 266 -24.59 -10.78 14.16
N GLN A 267 -24.08 -9.98 13.22
CA GLN A 267 -22.77 -10.15 12.63
C GLN A 267 -21.71 -10.23 13.74
N ILE A 268 -21.73 -9.30 14.69
CA ILE A 268 -20.77 -9.26 15.80
C ILE A 268 -20.89 -10.48 16.71
N LYS A 269 -22.10 -10.94 17.01
CA LYS A 269 -22.33 -12.19 17.75
C LYS A 269 -21.76 -13.39 16.97
N ALA A 270 -21.97 -13.45 15.66
CA ALA A 270 -21.39 -14.48 14.79
C ALA A 270 -19.86 -14.47 14.84
N ALA A 271 -19.20 -13.32 14.69
CA ALA A 271 -17.75 -13.24 14.80
C ALA A 271 -17.22 -13.59 16.20
N ARG A 272 -17.96 -13.30 17.27
CA ARG A 272 -17.60 -13.77 18.62
C ARG A 272 -17.63 -15.29 18.71
N ARG A 273 -18.68 -15.93 18.18
CA ARG A 273 -18.80 -17.39 18.11
C ARG A 273 -17.65 -18.00 17.31
N GLU A 274 -17.40 -17.47 16.11
CA GLU A 274 -16.31 -17.93 15.24
C GLU A 274 -14.94 -17.76 15.89
N ARG A 275 -14.68 -16.61 16.53
CA ARG A 275 -13.43 -16.37 17.26
C ARG A 275 -13.22 -17.38 18.38
N ASN A 276 -14.28 -17.72 19.13
CA ASN A 276 -14.19 -18.73 20.18
C ASN A 276 -13.95 -20.13 19.59
N ALA A 277 -14.64 -20.48 18.50
CA ALA A 277 -14.41 -21.73 17.78
C ALA A 277 -12.98 -21.83 17.24
N ASN A 278 -12.44 -20.74 16.67
CA ASN A 278 -11.05 -20.67 16.18
C ASN A 278 -10.04 -20.84 17.31
N LYS A 279 -10.24 -20.19 18.46
CA LYS A 279 -9.40 -20.37 19.64
C LYS A 279 -9.46 -21.81 20.16
N MET A 280 -10.62 -22.44 20.13
CA MET A 280 -10.77 -23.85 20.51
C MET A 280 -10.01 -24.76 19.54
N ARG A 281 -10.13 -24.54 18.22
CA ARG A 281 -9.36 -25.27 17.20
C ARG A 281 -7.85 -25.10 17.40
N GLU A 282 -7.38 -23.89 17.64
CA GLU A 282 -5.96 -23.63 17.98
C GLU A 282 -5.54 -24.37 19.24
N TYR A 283 -6.36 -24.35 20.30
CA TYR A 283 -6.07 -25.06 21.54
C TYR A 283 -6.01 -26.58 21.34
N LEU A 284 -6.90 -27.16 20.54
CA LEU A 284 -6.87 -28.59 20.22
C LEU A 284 -5.62 -28.98 19.42
N ARG A 285 -5.18 -28.16 18.47
CA ARG A 285 -3.92 -28.36 17.74
C ARG A 285 -2.71 -28.29 18.66
N GLU A 286 -2.68 -27.30 19.55
CA GLU A 286 -1.64 -27.17 20.59
C GLU A 286 -1.62 -28.41 21.51
N ARG A 287 -2.78 -28.97 21.88
CA ARG A 287 -2.89 -30.22 22.65
C ARG A 287 -2.43 -31.47 21.90
N ARG A 288 -2.59 -31.50 20.57
CA ARG A 288 -2.05 -32.58 19.72
C ARG A 288 -0.52 -32.53 19.57
N GLY A 289 0.13 -31.48 20.09
CA GLY A 289 1.58 -31.30 20.00
C GLY A 289 2.03 -30.43 18.82
N GLU A 290 1.12 -29.81 18.07
CA GLU A 290 1.51 -28.89 17.01
C GLU A 290 2.15 -27.61 17.60
N VAL A 291 3.33 -27.24 17.10
CA VAL A 291 4.05 -26.04 17.53
C VAL A 291 3.45 -24.81 16.85
N LEU A 292 2.55 -24.11 17.54
CA LEU A 292 1.90 -22.90 17.04
C LEU A 292 2.71 -21.64 17.36
N LYS A 293 2.36 -20.51 16.70
CA LYS A 293 2.95 -19.20 16.99
C LYS A 293 2.80 -18.79 18.46
N LYS A 294 1.68 -19.15 19.09
CA LYS A 294 1.43 -18.93 20.52
C LYS A 294 2.39 -19.74 21.39
N THR A 295 2.60 -21.00 21.04
CA THR A 295 3.54 -21.92 21.70
C THR A 295 4.97 -21.39 21.60
N LEU A 296 5.41 -21.00 20.39
CA LEU A 296 6.72 -20.37 20.19
C LEU A 296 6.88 -19.07 20.99
N ARG A 297 5.85 -18.21 21.02
CA ARG A 297 5.87 -16.98 21.82
C ARG A 297 6.00 -17.27 23.30
N ARG A 298 5.30 -18.28 23.82
CA ARG A 298 5.40 -18.69 25.22
C ARG A 298 6.80 -19.23 25.53
N ALA A 299 7.34 -20.11 24.67
CA ALA A 299 8.68 -20.66 24.84
C ALA A 299 9.76 -19.56 24.84
N ARG A 300 9.59 -18.52 24.01
CA ARG A 300 10.51 -17.37 23.91
C ARG A 300 10.33 -16.33 25.02
N LYS A 301 9.21 -16.32 25.76
CA LYS A 301 9.07 -15.44 26.93
C LYS A 301 10.04 -15.95 27.98
N GLY A 302 10.94 -15.10 28.44
CA GLY A 302 11.79 -15.39 29.58
C GLY A 302 11.80 -14.25 30.58
N PRO A 303 12.37 -14.50 31.78
CA PRO A 303 12.52 -13.47 32.77
C PRO A 303 13.51 -12.41 32.23
N PRO A 304 13.40 -11.16 32.70
CA PRO A 304 14.33 -10.10 32.33
C PRO A 304 15.79 -10.50 32.56
N ALA A 305 16.72 -9.89 31.81
CA ALA A 305 18.14 -10.25 31.86
C ALA A 305 18.75 -10.16 33.27
N HIS A 306 18.35 -9.19 34.08
CA HIS A 306 18.86 -9.06 35.45
C HIS A 306 18.41 -10.23 36.36
N VAL A 307 17.17 -10.73 36.19
CA VAL A 307 16.69 -11.90 36.92
C VAL A 307 17.44 -13.15 36.45
N LEU A 308 17.67 -13.29 35.14
CA LEU A 308 18.46 -14.40 34.59
C LEU A 308 19.89 -14.44 35.16
N ASN A 309 20.50 -13.31 35.50
CA ASN A 309 21.84 -13.29 36.08
C ASN A 309 21.86 -13.81 37.52
N VAL A 310 20.78 -13.61 38.27
CA VAL A 310 20.64 -14.06 39.67
C VAL A 310 20.21 -15.53 39.74
N MET A 311 19.48 -16.02 38.74
CA MET A 311 18.98 -17.39 38.71
C MET A 311 20.11 -18.42 38.59
N THR A 312 20.01 -19.48 39.38
CA THR A 312 20.86 -20.66 39.25
C THR A 312 20.59 -21.39 37.92
N GLU A 313 21.51 -22.27 37.50
CA GLU A 313 21.31 -23.05 36.27
C GLU A 313 20.09 -23.97 36.35
N GLU A 314 19.82 -24.52 37.53
CA GLU A 314 18.64 -25.34 37.78
C GLU A 314 17.35 -24.53 37.64
N GLU A 315 17.30 -23.32 38.21
CA GLU A 315 16.16 -22.43 38.08
C GLU A 315 15.94 -22.01 36.62
N LYS A 316 17.03 -21.70 35.88
CA LYS A 316 16.98 -21.41 34.44
C LYS A 316 16.42 -22.59 33.64
N HIS A 317 16.80 -23.80 34.01
CA HIS A 317 16.31 -25.03 33.38
C HIS A 317 14.82 -25.23 33.68
N LEU A 318 14.42 -25.19 34.94
CA LEU A 318 13.02 -25.34 35.37
C LEU A 318 12.12 -24.29 34.72
N ASP A 319 12.56 -23.04 34.65
CA ASP A 319 11.84 -21.97 33.97
C ASP A 319 11.70 -22.26 32.46
N ARG A 320 12.79 -22.63 31.77
CA ARG A 320 12.72 -23.04 30.35
C ARG A 320 11.72 -24.17 30.12
N VAL A 321 11.75 -25.20 30.96
CA VAL A 321 10.86 -26.38 30.89
C VAL A 321 9.41 -25.99 31.19
N SER A 322 9.19 -25.13 32.19
CA SER A 322 7.86 -24.69 32.60
C SER A 322 7.12 -23.91 31.50
N ARG A 323 7.83 -23.27 30.57
CA ARG A 323 7.23 -22.54 29.45
C ARG A 323 6.65 -23.44 28.38
N SER A 324 6.93 -24.75 28.42
CA SER A 324 6.33 -25.72 27.50
C SER A 324 4.82 -25.88 27.75
N THR A 325 4.13 -26.39 26.74
CA THR A 325 2.65 -26.53 26.76
C THR A 325 2.17 -27.71 27.57
N SER A 326 3.03 -28.70 27.85
CA SER A 326 2.66 -29.87 28.63
C SER A 326 2.22 -29.50 30.04
N GLU A 327 1.21 -30.18 30.55
CA GLU A 327 0.74 -30.11 31.95
C GLU A 327 0.90 -31.45 32.65
N VAL A 328 1.71 -32.35 32.09
CA VAL A 328 2.02 -33.67 32.64
C VAL A 328 3.54 -33.81 32.86
N GLY A 329 3.92 -34.79 33.67
CA GLY A 329 5.32 -35.19 33.79
C GLY A 329 6.27 -34.26 34.52
N TYR A 330 7.52 -34.29 34.06
CA TYR A 330 8.58 -33.40 34.54
C TYR A 330 8.23 -31.92 34.33
N VAL A 331 7.51 -31.58 33.25
CA VAL A 331 7.05 -30.20 33.01
C VAL A 331 6.08 -29.75 34.10
N ALA A 332 5.16 -30.61 34.48
CA ALA A 332 4.21 -30.33 35.55
C ALA A 332 4.91 -30.20 36.91
N GLN A 333 5.88 -31.07 37.20
CA GLN A 333 6.73 -30.93 38.40
C GLN A 333 7.46 -29.59 38.42
N ALA A 334 8.07 -29.19 37.31
CA ALA A 334 8.76 -27.89 37.19
C ALA A 334 7.81 -26.72 37.43
N LYS A 335 6.59 -26.77 36.87
CA LYS A 335 5.54 -25.77 37.10
C LYS A 335 5.11 -25.69 38.56
N ILE A 336 4.89 -26.83 39.21
CA ILE A 336 4.52 -26.89 40.64
C ILE A 336 5.65 -26.33 41.50
N LYS A 337 6.92 -26.70 41.23
CA LYS A 337 8.09 -26.16 41.94
C LYS A 337 8.20 -24.64 41.82
N LEU A 338 7.86 -24.08 40.66
CA LEU A 338 7.81 -22.63 40.43
C LEU A 338 6.52 -21.97 40.95
N GLY A 339 5.67 -22.70 41.68
CA GLY A 339 4.46 -22.17 42.31
C GLY A 339 3.25 -22.01 41.40
N TRP A 340 3.23 -22.62 40.21
CA TRP A 340 2.09 -22.53 39.30
C TRP A 340 0.95 -23.44 39.78
N LYS A 341 -0.27 -22.90 39.81
CA LYS A 341 -1.48 -23.69 40.10
C LYS A 341 -1.92 -24.43 38.84
N LEU A 342 -1.73 -25.74 38.80
CA LEU A 342 -2.25 -26.61 37.74
C LEU A 342 -3.73 -26.95 37.99
N LYS A 343 -4.48 -27.20 36.91
CA LYS A 343 -5.90 -27.57 37.02
C LYS A 343 -6.08 -28.90 37.76
N ASP A 344 -5.21 -29.86 37.48
CA ASP A 344 -5.18 -31.18 38.13
C ASP A 344 -3.76 -31.43 38.68
N PRO A 345 -3.51 -31.15 39.97
CA PRO A 345 -2.18 -31.18 40.54
C PRO A 345 -1.56 -32.57 40.62
N GLU A 346 -2.34 -33.65 40.48
CA GLU A 346 -1.84 -35.02 40.52
C GLU A 346 -1.44 -35.57 39.14
N LYS A 347 -1.72 -34.85 38.05
CA LYS A 347 -1.46 -35.35 36.68
C LYS A 347 0.01 -35.57 36.35
N TRP A 348 0.93 -34.97 37.11
CA TRP A 348 2.35 -35.26 36.95
C TRP A 348 2.73 -36.68 37.37
N ARG A 349 1.95 -37.29 38.28
CA ARG A 349 2.17 -38.68 38.75
C ARG A 349 1.81 -39.73 37.69
N LEU A 350 1.01 -39.38 36.68
CA LEU A 350 0.61 -40.29 35.60
C LEU A 350 1.77 -40.71 34.68
N GLU A 351 2.84 -39.91 34.59
CA GLU A 351 4.02 -40.28 33.78
C GLU A 351 4.93 -41.30 34.47
N GLY A 352 4.83 -41.50 35.79
CA GLY A 352 5.45 -42.63 36.47
C GLY A 352 4.84 -43.99 36.09
N GLY A 353 3.80 -43.97 35.25
CA GLY A 353 2.94 -45.12 34.99
C GLY A 353 2.01 -45.39 36.17
N LYS A 354 0.90 -46.10 35.91
CA LYS A 354 0.35 -46.96 36.96
C LYS A 354 1.44 -47.96 37.34
N GLN A 355 1.50 -48.43 38.58
CA GLN A 355 2.47 -49.46 39.00
C GLN A 355 2.51 -50.66 38.03
N GLU A 356 1.37 -51.00 37.43
CA GLU A 356 1.21 -52.03 36.39
C GLU A 356 2.06 -51.81 35.11
N ASN A 357 2.41 -50.57 34.77
CA ASN A 357 3.13 -50.21 33.53
C ASN A 357 4.62 -49.92 33.74
N LEU A 358 5.11 -49.96 34.99
CA LEU A 358 6.48 -49.57 35.33
C LEU A 358 7.52 -50.46 34.61
N ASP A 359 7.28 -51.77 34.57
CA ASP A 359 8.16 -52.74 33.89
C ASP A 359 8.23 -52.49 32.37
N TRP A 360 7.11 -52.11 31.76
CA TRP A 360 7.05 -51.76 30.35
C TRP A 360 7.83 -50.47 30.04
N ILE A 361 7.72 -49.45 30.90
CA ILE A 361 8.46 -48.19 30.77
C ILE A 361 9.96 -48.43 30.94
N ILE A 362 10.38 -49.16 31.98
CA ILE A 362 11.79 -49.55 32.20
C ILE A 362 12.32 -50.34 30.98
N GLY A 363 11.51 -51.23 30.42
CA GLY A 363 11.85 -51.99 29.21
C GLY A 363 11.99 -51.11 27.95
N ILE A 364 11.26 -50.01 27.83
CA ILE A 364 11.44 -49.02 26.76
C ILE A 364 12.70 -48.19 27.00
N GLU A 365 12.92 -47.73 28.23
CA GLU A 365 14.08 -46.92 28.60
C GLU A 365 15.38 -47.66 28.29
N ARG A 366 15.50 -48.92 28.73
CA ARG A 366 16.64 -49.80 28.40
C ARG A 366 16.85 -49.95 26.88
N ARG A 367 15.77 -50.06 26.11
CA ARG A 367 15.84 -50.15 24.63
C ARG A 367 16.34 -48.85 24.01
N VAL A 368 15.88 -47.70 24.50
CA VAL A 368 16.30 -46.37 24.04
C VAL A 368 17.76 -46.11 24.40
N GLU A 369 18.19 -46.45 25.62
CA GLU A 369 19.59 -46.35 26.05
C GLU A 369 20.51 -47.20 25.19
N ALA A 370 20.15 -48.48 24.96
CA ALA A 370 20.92 -49.36 24.09
C ALA A 370 21.01 -48.81 22.65
N ALA A 371 19.91 -48.25 22.12
CA ALA A 371 19.90 -47.63 20.80
C ALA A 371 20.76 -46.34 20.73
N ASN A 372 20.71 -45.51 21.76
CA ASN A 372 21.51 -44.29 21.86
C ASN A 372 23.01 -44.61 21.99
N LEU A 373 23.38 -45.63 22.76
CA LEU A 373 24.75 -46.15 22.84
C LEU A 373 25.27 -46.61 21.48
N ARG A 374 24.44 -47.34 20.71
CA ARG A 374 24.80 -47.74 19.33
C ARG A 374 25.01 -46.53 18.42
N ARG A 375 24.16 -45.50 18.52
CA ARG A 375 24.32 -44.26 17.73
C ARG A 375 25.58 -43.50 18.10
N ARG A 376 25.91 -43.38 19.39
CA ARG A 376 27.16 -42.73 19.86
C ARG A 376 28.39 -43.45 19.32
N ARG A 377 28.46 -44.77 19.47
CA ARG A 377 29.56 -45.58 18.92
C ARG A 377 29.69 -45.41 17.40
N LYS A 378 28.57 -45.38 16.66
CA LYS A 378 28.61 -45.17 15.21
C LYS A 378 29.10 -43.77 14.83
N ALA A 379 28.73 -42.74 15.58
CA ALA A 379 29.22 -41.38 15.37
C ALA A 379 30.72 -41.27 15.68
N GLU A 380 31.18 -41.87 16.78
CA GLU A 380 32.60 -41.93 17.15
C GLU A 380 33.44 -42.64 16.08
N LEU A 381 32.94 -43.76 15.53
CA LEU A 381 33.58 -44.47 14.42
C LEU A 381 33.65 -43.61 13.15
N TYR A 382 32.56 -42.92 12.80
CA TYR A 382 32.54 -42.03 11.64
C TYR A 382 33.52 -40.85 11.80
N ASP A 383 33.58 -40.24 12.98
CA ASP A 383 34.53 -39.16 13.27
C ASP A 383 35.98 -39.65 13.24
N ALA A 384 36.24 -40.90 13.64
CA ALA A 384 37.56 -41.52 13.54
C ALA A 384 37.95 -41.76 12.07
N ASP A 385 37.04 -42.28 11.24
CA ASP A 385 37.27 -42.51 9.81
C ASP A 385 37.50 -41.20 9.04
N VAL A 386 36.75 -40.14 9.37
CA VAL A 386 36.96 -38.81 8.78
C VAL A 386 38.33 -38.24 9.14
N LYS A 387 38.78 -38.40 10.39
CA LYS A 387 40.11 -37.97 10.83
C LYS A 387 41.23 -38.75 10.14
N ASN A 388 41.07 -40.06 9.95
CA ASN A 388 42.05 -40.89 9.27
C ASN A 388 42.17 -40.56 7.77
N ASN A 389 41.04 -40.29 7.10
CA ASN A 389 41.02 -39.87 5.69
C ASN A 389 41.55 -38.45 5.45
N LEU A 390 41.59 -37.59 6.48
CA LEU A 390 42.20 -36.25 6.39
C LEU A 390 43.70 -36.25 6.71
N ALA A 391 44.20 -37.29 7.37
CA ALA A 391 45.61 -37.46 7.71
C ALA A 391 46.40 -38.25 6.64
N SER A 392 45.70 -38.82 5.65
CA SER A 392 46.26 -39.49 4.47
C SER A 392 46.22 -38.53 3.29
#